data_AF-A0A3M8AHP8-F1
#
_entry.id   AF-A0A3M8AHP8-F1
#
_cell.length_a   1.000
_cell.length_b   1.000
_cell.length_c   1.000
_cell.angle_alpha   90.00
_cell.angle_beta   90.00
_cell.angle_gamma   90.00
#
_symmetry.space_group_name_H-M   'P 1'
#
loop_
_entity.id
_entity.type
_entity.pdbx_description
1 polymer ?
#
loop_
_entity_poly.entity_id
_entity_poly.type
_entity_poly.pdbx_seq_one_letter_code
_entity_poly.pdbx_strand_id
1 'polypeptide(L)'
;MSKKWIVVPVVLSLSFLSAFTVLGKENKVMKLKAEPGSEVILKKVEYRETGDGEGQVTIEGRATADGIIEAYQIQIDTENGTYITKPLDYELSKEEKEEFEAELSYEKGDSIENKLLAAKSYYKGWLRASTEDPVRIETAASKISMSWSEDIDGLLECTSSTFNTWAANPSEFDTHWYKNGQSFPKYTYNSDNSKITQTAWAAYYNYDFGNDNLRTDVKHNMTMIPVNKEIGSGQFDYKVTMDKSGEASALLQLNVTTN
;
A
#
# COMPACT_ATOMS: atom_id res chain seq x y z
N MET A 1 47.72 6.30 -80.56
CA MET A 1 47.66 6.11 -79.10
C MET A 1 46.37 6.76 -78.59
N SER A 2 45.32 5.98 -78.36
CA SER A 2 44.03 6.50 -77.87
C SER A 2 43.98 6.37 -76.34
N LYS A 3 43.68 7.50 -75.66
CA LYS A 3 43.42 7.53 -74.22
C LYS A 3 41.97 7.10 -73.98
N LYS A 4 41.77 5.99 -73.27
CA LYS A 4 40.47 5.62 -72.71
C LYS A 4 40.33 6.27 -71.34
N TRP A 5 39.25 7.03 -71.14
CA TRP A 5 38.86 7.56 -69.84
C TRP A 5 38.04 6.50 -69.10
N ILE A 6 38.44 6.18 -67.87
CA ILE A 6 37.68 5.34 -66.95
C ILE A 6 36.88 6.28 -66.05
N VAL A 7 35.56 6.23 -66.15
CA VAL A 7 34.65 6.91 -65.23
C VAL A 7 34.29 5.90 -64.13
N VAL A 8 34.66 6.22 -62.89
CA VAL A 8 34.26 5.44 -61.70
C VAL A 8 33.00 6.08 -61.11
N PRO A 9 31.91 5.33 -60.88
CA PRO A 9 30.75 5.88 -60.20
C PRO A 9 30.98 5.84 -58.67
N VAL A 10 30.85 7.00 -58.03
CA VAL A 10 30.80 7.13 -56.57
C VAL A 10 29.37 6.79 -56.14
N VAL A 11 29.19 5.66 -55.45
CA VAL A 11 27.92 5.30 -54.81
C VAL A 11 27.88 6.00 -53.45
N LEU A 12 27.04 7.04 -53.33
CA LEU A 12 26.72 7.66 -52.05
C LEU A 12 25.75 6.75 -51.30
N SER A 13 26.22 6.01 -50.29
CA SER A 13 25.34 5.30 -49.36
C SER A 13 24.78 6.29 -48.35
N LEU A 14 23.52 6.70 -48.52
CA LEU A 14 22.78 7.48 -47.53
C LEU A 14 22.39 6.54 -46.37
N SER A 15 23.21 6.55 -45.31
CA SER A 15 22.87 5.89 -44.05
C SER A 15 21.78 6.71 -43.35
N PHE A 16 20.53 6.27 -43.43
CA PHE A 16 19.46 6.77 -42.57
C PHE A 16 19.75 6.33 -41.13
N LEU A 17 20.46 7.16 -40.36
CA LEU A 17 20.41 7.09 -38.91
C LEU A 17 19.02 7.59 -38.49
N SER A 18 18.09 6.68 -38.26
CA SER A 18 16.89 6.95 -37.47
C SER A 18 17.33 7.17 -36.02
N ALA A 19 17.54 8.44 -35.66
CA ALA A 19 17.63 8.84 -34.26
C ALA A 19 16.27 8.55 -33.61
N PHE A 20 16.15 7.40 -32.94
CA PHE A 20 15.09 7.19 -31.96
C PHE A 20 15.36 8.16 -30.81
N THR A 21 14.69 9.31 -30.83
CA THR A 21 14.47 10.09 -29.63
C THR A 21 13.63 9.25 -28.69
N VAL A 22 14.29 8.59 -27.74
CA VAL A 22 13.64 8.11 -26.52
C VAL A 22 13.16 9.37 -25.79
N LEU A 23 11.92 9.78 -26.07
CA LEU A 23 11.20 10.74 -25.24
C LEU A 23 11.06 10.07 -23.88
N GLY A 24 11.91 10.46 -22.93
CA GLY A 24 11.76 10.05 -21.54
C GLY A 24 10.36 10.47 -21.08
N LYS A 25 9.50 9.50 -20.81
CA LYS A 25 8.16 9.73 -20.24
C LYS A 25 8.39 10.42 -18.89
N GLU A 26 8.08 11.71 -18.78
CA GLU A 26 8.18 12.41 -17.51
C GLU A 26 7.22 11.76 -16.52
N ASN A 27 7.74 11.31 -15.37
CA ASN A 27 6.93 10.76 -14.28
C ASN A 27 6.03 11.88 -13.73
N LYS A 28 4.77 11.92 -14.17
CA LYS A 28 3.79 12.91 -13.69
C LYS A 28 3.26 12.47 -12.33
N VAL A 29 3.50 13.30 -11.31
CA VAL A 29 2.92 13.12 -9.97
C VAL A 29 1.74 14.07 -9.83
N MET A 30 0.57 13.52 -9.53
CA MET A 30 -0.68 14.25 -9.32
C MET A 30 -1.08 14.16 -7.85
N LYS A 31 -1.26 15.33 -7.22
CA LYS A 31 -1.86 15.43 -5.88
C LYS A 31 -3.37 15.50 -6.06
N LEU A 32 -4.08 14.51 -5.54
CA LEU A 32 -5.51 14.37 -5.75
C LEU A 32 -6.30 15.08 -4.67
N LYS A 33 -7.47 15.61 -5.04
CA LYS A 33 -8.42 16.25 -4.12
C LYS A 33 -9.60 15.33 -3.87
N ALA A 34 -10.13 15.35 -2.65
CA ALA A 34 -11.33 14.59 -2.31
C ALA A 34 -12.54 15.13 -3.07
N GLU A 35 -13.36 14.24 -3.62
CA GLU A 35 -14.69 14.58 -4.12
C GLU A 35 -15.71 14.70 -3.00
N PRO A 36 -16.75 15.55 -3.18
CA PRO A 36 -17.91 15.54 -2.30
C PRO A 36 -18.51 14.14 -2.19
N GLY A 37 -18.82 13.70 -0.96
CA GLY A 37 -19.36 12.36 -0.70
C GLY A 37 -18.30 11.29 -0.46
N SER A 38 -17.01 11.64 -0.38
CA SER A 38 -15.98 10.75 0.13
C SER A 38 -16.25 10.38 1.59
N GLU A 39 -16.28 9.08 1.89
CA GLU A 39 -16.46 8.55 3.25
C GLU A 39 -15.36 9.04 4.22
N VAL A 40 -14.10 8.95 3.78
CA VAL A 40 -12.91 9.30 4.56
C VAL A 40 -12.13 10.38 3.82
N ILE A 41 -11.89 11.50 4.51
CA ILE A 41 -11.02 12.56 3.99
C ILE A 41 -9.59 12.28 4.43
N LEU A 42 -8.79 11.75 3.50
CA LEU A 42 -7.39 11.41 3.72
C LEU A 42 -6.51 12.66 3.75
N LYS A 43 -5.46 12.62 4.58
CA LYS A 43 -4.48 13.71 4.72
C LYS A 43 -3.77 13.99 3.39
N LYS A 44 -3.52 12.93 2.62
CA LYS A 44 -2.81 13.00 1.36
C LYS A 44 -3.22 11.84 0.46
N VAL A 45 -3.45 12.15 -0.82
CA VAL A 45 -3.59 11.16 -1.89
C VAL A 45 -2.76 11.63 -3.08
N GLU A 46 -1.84 10.78 -3.55
CA GLU A 46 -1.01 11.02 -4.71
C GLU A 46 -1.12 9.86 -5.69
N TYR A 47 -1.22 10.20 -6.98
CA TYR A 47 -1.09 9.25 -8.08
C TYR A 47 0.14 9.60 -8.90
N ARG A 48 0.97 8.61 -9.22
CA ARG A 48 2.09 8.75 -10.14
C ARG A 48 1.91 7.78 -11.29
N GLU A 49 1.91 8.30 -12.51
CA GLU A 49 1.95 7.49 -13.72
C GLU A 49 3.40 7.16 -14.05
N THR A 50 3.73 5.88 -14.25
CA THR A 50 5.11 5.43 -14.51
C THR A 50 5.31 4.84 -15.92
N GLY A 51 4.24 4.64 -16.68
CA GLY A 51 4.31 3.85 -17.91
C GLY A 51 2.93 3.59 -18.51
N ASP A 52 2.84 2.64 -19.43
CA ASP A 52 1.63 2.35 -20.20
C ASP A 52 0.58 1.63 -19.32
N GLY A 53 -0.14 2.41 -18.50
CA GLY A 53 -1.14 1.88 -17.55
C GLY A 53 -0.56 1.45 -16.20
N GLU A 54 0.75 1.62 -16.02
CA GLU A 54 1.43 1.46 -14.73
C GLU A 54 1.22 2.69 -13.86
N GLY A 55 1.00 2.45 -12.56
CA GLY A 55 0.68 3.51 -11.63
C GLY A 55 1.13 3.21 -10.22
N GLN A 56 1.35 4.26 -9.47
CA GLN A 56 1.58 4.21 -8.04
C GLN A 56 0.52 5.08 -7.36
N VAL A 57 -0.27 4.47 -6.47
CA VAL A 57 -1.19 5.18 -5.58
C VAL A 57 -0.53 5.29 -4.23
N THR A 58 -0.45 6.49 -3.66
CA THR A 58 0.01 6.71 -2.28
C THR A 58 -1.04 7.45 -1.49
N ILE A 59 -1.42 6.90 -0.34
CA ILE A 59 -2.30 7.57 0.62
C ILE A 59 -1.63 7.75 1.97
N GLU A 60 -2.03 8.80 2.69
CA GLU A 60 -1.71 8.99 4.10
C GLU A 60 -3.00 9.34 4.86
N GLY A 61 -3.17 8.73 6.02
CA GLY A 61 -4.31 8.95 6.90
C GLY A 61 -3.97 8.69 8.36
N ARG A 62 -5.01 8.66 9.19
CA ARG A 62 -4.92 8.42 10.63
C ARG A 62 -6.09 7.55 11.06
N ALA A 63 -5.83 6.62 11.97
CA ALA A 63 -6.84 5.77 12.59
C ALA A 63 -6.64 5.73 14.12
N THR A 64 -7.65 5.20 14.82
CA THR A 64 -7.66 5.05 16.27
C THR A 64 -7.75 3.56 16.60
N ALA A 65 -6.85 3.06 17.44
CA ALA A 65 -6.83 1.69 17.96
C ALA A 65 -7.91 1.48 19.04
N ASP A 66 -9.17 1.65 18.68
CA ASP A 66 -10.33 1.50 19.58
C ASP A 66 -11.16 0.24 19.25
N GLY A 67 -10.74 -0.52 18.24
CA GLY A 67 -11.42 -1.73 17.80
C GLY A 67 -12.59 -1.47 16.84
N ILE A 68 -12.83 -0.22 16.43
CA ILE A 68 -13.79 0.09 15.36
C ILE A 68 -13.09 -0.09 14.02
N ILE A 69 -13.64 -1.00 13.20
CA ILE A 69 -13.07 -1.26 11.89
C ILE A 69 -13.57 -0.22 10.89
N GLU A 70 -12.63 0.48 10.27
CA GLU A 70 -12.89 1.38 9.15
C GLU A 70 -12.32 0.76 7.88
N ALA A 71 -13.18 0.52 6.88
CA ALA A 71 -12.81 -0.07 5.60
C ALA A 71 -13.31 0.78 4.44
N TYR A 72 -12.43 1.09 3.48
CA TYR A 72 -12.83 1.86 2.31
C TYR A 72 -12.00 1.51 1.07
N GLN A 73 -12.65 1.63 -0.08
CA GLN A 73 -12.05 1.53 -1.40
C GLN A 73 -11.69 2.92 -1.90
N ILE A 74 -10.51 3.07 -2.51
CA ILE A 74 -10.06 4.32 -3.12
C ILE A 74 -10.24 4.24 -4.63
N GLN A 75 -11.09 5.12 -5.16
CA GLN A 75 -11.25 5.30 -6.61
C GLN A 75 -10.59 6.61 -7.03
N ILE A 76 -9.75 6.55 -8.07
CA ILE A 76 -8.97 7.67 -8.57
C ILE A 76 -9.51 8.10 -9.91
N ASP A 77 -9.74 9.40 -10.06
CA ASP A 77 -10.01 10.04 -11.33
C ASP A 77 -8.79 10.86 -11.74
N THR A 78 -8.00 10.30 -12.66
CA THR A 78 -6.79 10.94 -13.17
C THR A 78 -7.07 12.10 -14.12
N GLU A 79 -8.26 12.14 -14.73
CA GLU A 79 -8.65 13.22 -15.66
C GLU A 79 -9.00 14.48 -14.88
N ASN A 80 -9.78 14.33 -13.80
CA ASN A 80 -10.20 15.43 -12.94
C ASN A 80 -9.19 15.74 -11.81
N GLY A 81 -8.22 14.86 -11.57
CA GLY A 81 -7.23 15.02 -10.50
C GLY A 81 -7.86 14.88 -9.12
N THR A 82 -8.81 13.96 -9.00
CA THR A 82 -9.63 13.75 -7.80
C THR A 82 -9.61 12.30 -7.33
N TYR A 83 -10.11 12.08 -6.12
CA TYR A 83 -10.37 10.76 -5.58
C TYR A 83 -11.69 10.74 -4.82
N ILE A 84 -12.29 9.55 -4.71
CA ILE A 84 -13.41 9.28 -3.82
C ILE A 84 -13.14 8.01 -3.02
N THR A 85 -13.42 8.05 -1.72
CA THR A 85 -13.42 6.85 -0.86
C THR A 85 -14.84 6.35 -0.69
N LYS A 86 -15.06 5.05 -0.92
CA LYS A 86 -16.35 4.40 -0.73
C LYS A 86 -16.26 3.42 0.44
N PRO A 87 -17.26 3.37 1.34
CA PRO A 87 -17.27 2.41 2.42
C PRO A 87 -17.25 0.98 1.84
N LEU A 88 -16.51 0.11 2.49
CA LEU A 88 -16.52 -1.32 2.22
C LEU A 88 -17.24 -2.02 3.36
N ASP A 89 -18.14 -2.92 3.02
CA ASP A 89 -18.71 -3.86 3.97
C ASP A 89 -17.66 -4.94 4.24
N TYR A 90 -16.75 -4.65 5.17
CA TYR A 90 -15.66 -5.55 5.51
C TYR A 90 -16.06 -6.39 6.72
N GLU A 91 -16.25 -7.67 6.48
CA GLU A 91 -16.37 -8.65 7.53
C GLU A 91 -15.01 -9.30 7.79
N LEU A 92 -14.55 -9.26 9.04
CA LEU A 92 -13.41 -10.07 9.47
C LEU A 92 -13.70 -11.55 9.17
N SER A 93 -12.73 -12.25 8.60
CA SER A 93 -12.74 -13.71 8.52
C SER A 93 -12.86 -14.33 9.92
N LYS A 94 -13.22 -15.61 10.00
CA LYS A 94 -13.34 -16.29 11.29
C LYS A 94 -12.02 -16.24 12.07
N GLU A 95 -10.90 -16.47 11.37
CA GLU A 95 -9.56 -16.42 11.94
C GLU A 95 -9.20 -15.01 12.41
N GLU A 96 -9.54 -13.97 11.63
CA GLU A 96 -9.33 -12.58 12.03
C GLU A 96 -10.24 -12.16 13.20
N LYS A 97 -11.47 -12.68 13.28
CA LYS A 97 -12.37 -12.48 14.43
C LYS A 97 -11.80 -13.12 15.69
N GLU A 98 -11.32 -14.36 15.61
CA GLU A 98 -10.72 -15.07 16.74
C GLU A 98 -9.44 -14.36 17.22
N GLU A 99 -8.58 -13.89 16.28
CA GLU A 99 -7.41 -13.06 16.59
C GLU A 99 -7.84 -11.75 17.29
N PHE A 100 -8.81 -11.03 16.73
CA PHE A 100 -9.31 -9.76 17.26
C PHE A 100 -10.00 -9.89 18.64
N GLU A 101 -10.79 -10.94 18.86
CA GLU A 101 -11.46 -11.20 20.13
C GLU A 101 -10.48 -11.64 21.23
N ALA A 102 -9.50 -12.48 20.89
CA ALA A 102 -8.43 -12.84 21.81
C ALA A 102 -7.65 -11.60 22.28
N GLU A 103 -7.44 -10.64 21.37
CA GLU A 103 -6.78 -9.36 21.66
C GLU A 103 -7.58 -8.48 22.63
N LEU A 104 -8.88 -8.28 22.38
CA LEU A 104 -9.76 -7.50 23.28
C LEU A 104 -9.87 -8.09 24.68
N SER A 105 -9.70 -9.40 24.83
CA SER A 105 -9.80 -10.10 26.12
C SER A 105 -8.60 -9.87 27.04
N TYR A 106 -7.41 -9.62 26.49
CA TYR A 106 -6.18 -9.41 27.27
C TYR A 106 -6.18 -8.06 28.00
N GLU A 107 -6.77 -7.02 27.40
CA GLU A 107 -6.86 -5.68 28.01
C GLU A 107 -7.79 -5.60 29.23
N LYS A 108 -8.71 -6.56 29.40
CA LYS A 108 -9.62 -6.62 30.57
C LYS A 108 -9.08 -7.44 31.74
N GLY A 109 -7.94 -8.12 31.57
CA GLY A 109 -7.48 -9.18 32.47
C GLY A 109 -6.56 -8.78 33.62
N ASP A 110 -6.04 -7.54 33.68
CA ASP A 110 -4.98 -7.23 34.64
C ASP A 110 -5.49 -6.67 35.98
N SER A 111 -5.18 -7.44 37.02
CA SER A 111 -5.60 -7.26 38.41
C SER A 111 -5.08 -5.97 39.06
N ILE A 112 -5.83 -5.50 40.07
CA ILE A 112 -5.61 -4.26 40.84
C ILE A 112 -4.21 -4.19 41.51
N GLU A 113 -3.46 -5.30 41.60
CA GLU A 113 -2.16 -5.37 42.28
C GLU A 113 -0.96 -4.81 41.49
N ASN A 114 -1.07 -4.60 40.16
CA ASN A 114 0.01 -3.98 39.35
C ASN A 114 -0.01 -2.43 39.33
N LYS A 115 -0.93 -1.78 40.06
CA LYS A 115 -1.20 -0.33 39.99
C LYS A 115 -0.12 0.61 40.57
N LEU A 116 1.06 0.12 40.96
CA LEU A 116 2.13 0.95 41.53
C LEU A 116 3.43 1.02 40.70
N LEU A 117 3.44 0.42 39.51
CA LEU A 117 4.48 0.62 38.49
C LEU A 117 3.85 1.40 37.33
N ALA A 118 4.35 2.61 37.09
CA ALA A 118 3.96 3.60 36.06
C ALA A 118 2.65 3.30 35.30
N ALA A 119 1.61 4.13 35.51
CA ALA A 119 0.34 4.04 34.78
C ALA A 119 0.59 4.09 33.26
N LYS A 120 0.69 2.92 32.63
CA LYS A 120 0.81 2.74 31.20
C LYS A 120 -0.56 2.39 30.62
N SER A 121 -0.89 3.03 29.51
CA SER A 121 -1.97 2.60 28.63
C SER A 121 -1.41 1.63 27.60
N TYR A 122 -2.21 0.66 27.17
CA TYR A 122 -1.83 -0.29 26.14
C TYR A 122 -2.83 -0.16 24.99
N TYR A 123 -2.32 -0.28 23.77
CA TYR A 123 -3.11 -0.17 22.56
C TYR A 123 -2.68 -1.21 21.55
N LYS A 124 -3.61 -1.59 20.68
CA LYS A 124 -3.35 -2.46 19.55
C LYS A 124 -4.10 -1.99 18.31
N GLY A 125 -3.34 -1.61 17.29
CA GLY A 125 -3.86 -1.19 16.00
C GLY A 125 -3.27 -2.02 14.87
N TRP A 126 -3.98 -2.06 13.75
CA TRP A 126 -3.52 -2.68 12.53
C TRP A 126 -3.96 -1.86 11.31
N LEU A 127 -3.18 -2.05 10.25
CA LEU A 127 -3.38 -1.44 8.94
C LEU A 127 -3.32 -2.57 7.92
N ARG A 128 -4.35 -2.66 7.09
CA ARG A 128 -4.47 -3.64 6.02
C ARG A 128 -4.61 -2.92 4.69
N ALA A 129 -3.81 -3.33 3.72
CA ALA A 129 -3.91 -2.92 2.33
C ALA A 129 -4.26 -4.14 1.49
N SER A 130 -5.30 -4.06 0.68
CA SER A 130 -5.65 -5.12 -0.26
C SER A 130 -5.87 -4.62 -1.67
N THR A 131 -5.63 -5.51 -2.61
CA THR A 131 -5.88 -5.33 -4.03
C THR A 131 -7.18 -6.01 -4.40
N GLU A 132 -8.03 -5.27 -5.08
CA GLU A 132 -9.30 -5.75 -5.60
C GLU A 132 -9.26 -5.75 -7.13
N ASP A 133 -9.83 -6.79 -7.74
CA ASP A 133 -10.01 -6.90 -9.18
C ASP A 133 -11.26 -6.12 -9.68
N PRO A 134 -11.51 -6.03 -10.99
CA PRO A 134 -12.65 -5.28 -11.54
C PRO A 134 -14.03 -5.85 -11.19
N VAL A 135 -14.08 -7.12 -10.79
CA VAL A 135 -15.30 -7.83 -10.38
C VAL A 135 -15.47 -7.86 -8.87
N ARG A 136 -14.65 -7.07 -8.16
CA ARG A 136 -14.70 -6.80 -6.73
C ARG A 136 -14.27 -7.96 -5.84
N ILE A 137 -13.39 -8.81 -6.35
CA ILE A 137 -12.78 -9.89 -5.58
C ILE A 137 -11.41 -9.46 -5.10
N GLU A 138 -11.16 -9.68 -3.81
CA GLU A 138 -9.84 -9.46 -3.25
C GLU A 138 -8.84 -10.50 -3.77
N THR A 139 -7.70 -10.04 -4.26
CA THR A 139 -6.69 -10.87 -4.93
C THR A 139 -5.38 -10.96 -4.15
N ALA A 140 -5.04 -9.92 -3.40
CA ALA A 140 -3.85 -9.89 -2.55
C ALA A 140 -4.03 -8.95 -1.37
N ALA A 141 -3.44 -9.27 -0.22
CA ALA A 141 -3.55 -8.45 0.97
C ALA A 141 -2.28 -8.48 1.83
N SER A 142 -1.98 -7.35 2.46
CA SER A 142 -0.89 -7.17 3.42
C SER A 142 -1.44 -6.50 4.67
N LYS A 143 -1.10 -7.00 5.86
CA LYS A 143 -1.54 -6.47 7.16
C LYS A 143 -0.35 -6.25 8.08
N ILE A 144 -0.14 -5.01 8.52
CA ILE A 144 0.75 -4.69 9.65
C ILE A 144 -0.13 -4.63 10.89
N SER A 145 0.25 -5.34 11.95
CA SER A 145 -0.34 -5.15 13.29
C SER A 145 0.74 -4.71 14.26
N MET A 146 0.39 -3.82 15.17
CA MET A 146 1.31 -3.38 16.21
C MET A 146 0.59 -3.16 17.54
N SER A 147 1.24 -3.59 18.62
CA SER A 147 0.84 -3.27 19.99
C SER A 147 1.90 -2.38 20.61
N TRP A 148 1.45 -1.36 21.33
CA TRP A 148 2.34 -0.45 22.04
C TRP A 148 1.77 -0.07 23.39
N SER A 149 2.66 0.31 24.28
CA SER A 149 2.32 0.96 25.54
C SER A 149 2.69 2.44 25.48
N GLU A 150 1.94 3.26 26.19
CA GLU A 150 2.18 4.68 26.40
C GLU A 150 2.23 4.96 27.88
N ASP A 151 3.30 5.59 28.36
CA ASP A 151 3.42 5.99 29.76
C ASP A 151 2.79 7.37 30.05
N ILE A 152 2.85 7.77 31.33
CA ILE A 152 2.31 9.05 31.78
C ILE A 152 3.01 10.26 31.16
N ASP A 153 4.22 10.11 30.63
CA ASP A 153 4.97 11.18 29.96
C ASP A 153 4.71 11.20 28.44
N GLY A 154 3.97 10.21 27.92
CA GLY A 154 3.68 10.07 26.49
C GLY A 154 4.80 9.39 25.71
N LEU A 155 5.69 8.67 26.40
CA LEU A 155 6.70 7.85 25.75
C LEU A 155 6.08 6.54 25.30
N LEU A 156 6.40 6.15 24.07
CA LEU A 156 5.86 4.96 23.44
C LEU A 156 6.88 3.82 23.51
N GLU A 157 6.38 2.62 23.76
CA GLU A 157 7.16 1.38 23.70
C GLU A 157 6.39 0.33 22.90
N CYS A 158 7.02 -0.20 21.84
CA CYS A 158 6.45 -1.30 21.06
C CYS A 158 6.55 -2.61 21.84
N THR A 159 5.40 -3.25 22.09
CA THR A 159 5.34 -4.52 22.82
C THR A 159 5.25 -5.72 21.88
N SER A 160 4.62 -5.57 20.72
CA SER A 160 4.63 -6.58 19.66
C SER A 160 4.38 -5.96 18.29
N SER A 161 4.88 -6.59 17.22
CA SER A 161 4.52 -6.25 15.85
C SER A 161 4.51 -7.50 14.97
N THR A 162 3.58 -7.56 14.02
CA THR A 162 3.45 -8.66 13.06
C THR A 162 3.19 -8.13 11.65
N PHE A 163 3.52 -8.94 10.65
CA PHE A 163 3.23 -8.66 9.26
C PHE A 163 2.74 -9.92 8.55
N ASN A 164 1.49 -9.88 8.11
CA ASN A 164 0.82 -10.98 7.45
C ASN A 164 0.56 -10.63 5.98
N THR A 165 0.69 -11.63 5.11
CA THR A 165 0.45 -11.51 3.68
C THR A 165 -0.48 -12.60 3.20
N TRP A 166 -1.28 -12.31 2.18
CA TRP A 166 -2.21 -13.24 1.57
C TRP A 166 -2.31 -12.98 0.06
N ALA A 167 -2.53 -14.03 -0.72
CA ALA A 167 -2.75 -13.97 -2.16
C ALA A 167 -3.78 -15.05 -2.53
N ALA A 168 -4.77 -14.71 -3.34
CA ALA A 168 -5.79 -15.61 -3.83
C ALA A 168 -5.17 -16.63 -4.79
N ASN A 169 -5.31 -17.93 -4.50
CA ASN A 169 -4.72 -18.98 -5.33
C ASN A 169 -5.49 -20.31 -5.16
N PRO A 170 -6.52 -20.56 -5.99
CA PRO A 170 -7.11 -19.63 -6.96
C PRO A 170 -7.96 -18.53 -6.30
N SER A 171 -8.32 -17.51 -7.07
CA SER A 171 -9.42 -16.58 -6.78
C SER A 171 -10.78 -17.22 -7.11
N GLU A 172 -11.87 -16.53 -6.78
CA GLU A 172 -13.24 -16.98 -7.12
C GLU A 172 -13.44 -17.16 -8.63
N PHE A 173 -12.69 -16.41 -9.45
CA PHE A 173 -12.72 -16.49 -10.91
C PHE A 173 -11.56 -17.28 -11.51
N ASP A 174 -10.96 -18.17 -10.73
CA ASP A 174 -9.90 -19.10 -11.17
C ASP A 174 -8.60 -18.41 -11.64
N THR A 175 -8.33 -17.20 -11.15
CA THR A 175 -7.04 -16.51 -11.37
C THR A 175 -6.07 -16.79 -10.22
N HIS A 176 -4.78 -16.90 -10.52
CA HIS A 176 -3.77 -17.35 -9.57
C HIS A 176 -2.79 -16.23 -9.21
N TRP A 177 -2.95 -15.69 -8.00
CA TRP A 177 -2.02 -14.72 -7.43
C TRP A 177 -0.96 -15.41 -6.59
N TYR A 178 0.27 -14.94 -6.71
CA TYR A 178 1.45 -15.50 -6.07
C TYR A 178 2.18 -14.43 -5.27
N LYS A 179 2.76 -14.82 -4.14
CA LYS A 179 3.64 -13.95 -3.35
C LYS A 179 5.02 -13.87 -4.01
N ASN A 180 5.54 -12.67 -4.20
CA ASN A 180 6.82 -12.39 -4.85
C ASN A 180 7.92 -11.86 -3.91
N GLY A 181 7.70 -11.96 -2.61
CA GLY A 181 8.62 -11.47 -1.59
C GLY A 181 7.98 -10.46 -0.65
N GLN A 182 8.63 -10.31 0.50
CA GLN A 182 8.19 -9.43 1.56
C GLN A 182 9.38 -8.92 2.38
N SER A 183 9.20 -7.81 3.06
CA SER A 183 10.11 -7.33 4.09
C SER A 183 9.33 -6.74 5.25
N PHE A 184 9.76 -7.09 6.45
CA PHE A 184 9.24 -6.55 7.70
C PHE A 184 10.42 -6.23 8.62
N PRO A 185 11.13 -5.10 8.37
CA PRO A 185 12.24 -4.70 9.21
C PRO A 185 11.76 -4.41 10.64
N LYS A 186 12.70 -4.43 11.60
CA LYS A 186 12.42 -4.01 12.97
C LYS A 186 11.96 -2.56 12.99
N TYR A 187 10.95 -2.24 13.80
CA TYR A 187 10.51 -0.87 14.06
C TYR A 187 11.64 0.01 14.59
N THR A 188 11.48 1.32 14.43
CA THR A 188 12.43 2.33 14.91
C THR A 188 11.76 3.37 15.78
N TYR A 189 12.45 3.85 16.81
CA TYR A 189 12.03 5.00 17.62
C TYR A 189 12.63 6.29 17.06
N ASN A 190 11.92 7.40 17.24
CA ASN A 190 12.57 8.71 17.20
C ASN A 190 13.40 8.94 18.47
N SER A 191 14.23 9.99 18.48
CA SER A 191 15.21 10.25 19.54
C SER A 191 14.63 10.42 20.95
N ASP A 192 13.37 10.85 21.04
CA ASP A 192 12.62 11.14 22.26
C ASP A 192 11.53 10.10 22.56
N ASN A 193 11.48 8.99 21.82
CA ASN A 193 10.48 7.91 21.96
C ASN A 193 9.00 8.35 21.87
N SER A 194 8.71 9.55 21.35
CA SER A 194 7.33 10.00 21.14
C SER A 194 6.66 9.38 19.90
N LYS A 195 7.42 8.64 19.08
CA LYS A 195 6.96 7.97 17.85
C LYS A 195 7.67 6.64 17.63
N ILE A 196 6.90 5.64 17.23
CA ILE A 196 7.40 4.35 16.74
C ILE A 196 7.07 4.27 15.26
N THR A 197 8.03 3.94 14.40
CA THR A 197 7.77 3.73 12.98
C THR A 197 7.95 2.26 12.63
N GLN A 198 6.90 1.64 12.13
CA GLN A 198 6.95 0.30 11.53
C GLN A 198 6.69 0.42 10.04
N THR A 199 7.60 -0.12 9.23
CA THR A 199 7.43 -0.23 7.77
C THR A 199 7.34 -1.69 7.37
N ALA A 200 6.63 -1.97 6.28
CA ALA A 200 6.60 -3.28 5.66
C ALA A 200 6.36 -3.15 4.16
N TRP A 201 6.75 -4.17 3.41
CA TRP A 201 6.25 -4.31 2.04
C TRP A 201 6.04 -5.77 1.68
N ALA A 202 5.11 -6.01 0.76
CA ALA A 202 4.93 -7.30 0.09
C ALA A 202 4.60 -7.08 -1.38
N ALA A 203 5.12 -7.96 -2.23
CA ALA A 203 4.89 -7.94 -3.66
C ALA A 203 4.14 -9.21 -4.08
N TYR A 204 3.32 -9.08 -5.11
CA TYR A 204 2.43 -10.10 -5.65
C TYR A 204 2.48 -10.07 -7.17
N TYR A 205 2.21 -11.21 -7.80
CA TYR A 205 2.02 -11.26 -9.24
C TYR A 205 0.96 -12.28 -9.64
N ASN A 206 0.46 -12.13 -10.86
CA ASN A 206 -0.48 -13.02 -11.50
C ASN A 206 -0.08 -13.17 -12.99
N TYR A 207 -0.22 -14.38 -13.56
CA TYR A 207 0.08 -14.68 -14.96
C TYR A 207 -1.18 -14.92 -15.83
N ASP A 208 -2.36 -15.04 -15.24
CA ASP A 208 -3.61 -15.47 -15.88
C ASP A 208 -4.76 -14.44 -15.71
N PHE A 209 -4.45 -13.18 -15.42
CA PHE A 209 -5.43 -12.11 -15.21
C PHE A 209 -6.15 -11.69 -16.50
N GLY A 210 -5.68 -12.18 -17.65
CA GLY A 210 -6.27 -11.97 -18.97
C GLY A 210 -5.57 -12.81 -20.05
N ASN A 211 -4.29 -12.52 -20.28
CA ASN A 211 -3.45 -13.23 -21.24
C ASN A 211 -2.31 -13.96 -20.52
N ASP A 212 -2.31 -15.28 -20.61
CA ASP A 212 -1.33 -16.20 -19.99
C ASP A 212 0.15 -15.91 -20.31
N ASN A 213 0.42 -15.06 -21.31
CA ASN A 213 1.77 -14.66 -21.72
C ASN A 213 2.25 -13.35 -21.09
N LEU A 214 1.38 -12.64 -20.36
CA LEU A 214 1.69 -11.38 -19.70
C LEU A 214 1.54 -11.54 -18.19
N ARG A 215 2.28 -10.71 -17.45
CA ARG A 215 2.29 -10.73 -16.00
C ARG A 215 1.69 -9.43 -15.49
N THR A 216 0.87 -9.52 -14.45
CA THR A 216 0.38 -8.39 -13.67
C THR A 216 1.09 -8.41 -12.33
N ASP A 217 1.61 -7.27 -11.89
CA ASP A 217 2.38 -7.12 -10.67
C ASP A 217 1.74 -6.08 -9.76
N VAL A 218 1.75 -6.36 -8.45
CA VAL A 218 1.32 -5.43 -7.41
C VAL A 218 2.30 -5.43 -6.26
N LYS A 219 2.55 -4.28 -5.66
CA LYS A 219 3.33 -4.17 -4.43
C LYS A 219 2.66 -3.23 -3.44
N HIS A 220 2.45 -3.71 -2.23
CA HIS A 220 2.04 -2.88 -1.09
C HIS A 220 3.29 -2.45 -0.32
N ASN A 221 3.48 -1.14 -0.15
CA ASN A 221 4.44 -0.56 0.79
C ASN A 221 3.64 0.15 1.88
N MET A 222 3.87 -0.19 3.13
CA MET A 222 3.02 0.21 4.25
C MET A 222 3.87 0.79 5.37
N THR A 223 3.35 1.83 6.01
CA THR A 223 3.93 2.44 7.21
C THR A 223 2.84 2.65 8.24
N MET A 224 3.11 2.29 9.48
CA MET A 224 2.27 2.56 10.64
C MET A 224 3.11 3.31 11.69
N ILE A 225 2.56 4.39 12.23
CA ILE A 225 3.24 5.27 13.18
C ILE A 225 2.30 5.63 14.34
N PRO A 226 2.31 4.89 15.46
CA PRO A 226 1.65 5.36 16.67
C PRO A 226 2.16 6.72 17.10
N VAL A 227 1.22 7.52 17.59
CA VAL A 227 1.47 8.87 18.07
C VAL A 227 1.17 8.95 19.57
N ASN A 228 1.85 9.87 20.25
CA ASN A 228 1.66 10.08 21.68
C ASN A 228 0.37 10.87 21.99
N LYS A 229 0.05 10.95 23.28
CA LYS A 229 -1.12 11.60 23.88
C LYS A 229 -1.27 13.07 23.53
N GLU A 230 -0.18 13.75 23.18
CA GLU A 230 -0.22 15.16 22.77
C GLU A 230 -0.87 15.31 21.39
N ILE A 231 -0.77 14.27 20.56
CA ILE A 231 -1.40 14.20 19.24
C ILE A 231 -2.74 13.47 19.34
N GLY A 232 -2.79 12.33 20.03
CA GLY A 232 -3.99 11.53 20.24
C GLY A 232 -3.65 10.15 20.79
N SER A 233 -3.97 9.90 22.06
CA SER A 233 -3.79 8.59 22.70
C SER A 233 -4.50 7.48 21.92
N GLY A 234 -3.79 6.36 21.72
CA GLY A 234 -4.29 5.22 20.94
C GLY A 234 -4.40 5.47 19.44
N GLN A 235 -3.95 6.61 18.90
CA GLN A 235 -3.99 6.86 17.47
C GLN A 235 -2.69 6.46 16.78
N PHE A 236 -2.79 6.23 15.46
CA PHE A 236 -1.62 6.06 14.60
C PHE A 236 -1.83 6.72 13.24
N ASP A 237 -0.78 7.36 12.75
CA ASP A 237 -0.69 7.77 11.36
C ASP A 237 -0.33 6.56 10.50
N TYR A 238 -0.89 6.47 9.30
CA TYR A 238 -0.53 5.45 8.33
C TYR A 238 -0.21 6.01 6.96
N LYS A 239 0.58 5.25 6.21
CA LYS A 239 0.84 5.45 4.80
C LYS A 239 0.73 4.12 4.07
N VAL A 240 0.01 4.10 2.96
CA VAL A 240 -0.05 2.94 2.06
C VAL A 240 0.31 3.40 0.66
N THR A 241 1.24 2.71 0.02
CA THR A 241 1.58 2.88 -1.38
C THR A 241 1.35 1.57 -2.11
N MET A 242 0.49 1.57 -3.13
CA MET A 242 0.30 0.46 -4.05
C MET A 242 0.98 0.78 -5.39
N ASP A 243 2.01 0.01 -5.73
CA ASP A 243 2.60 0.00 -7.07
C ASP A 243 1.86 -1.08 -7.88
N LYS A 244 1.47 -0.76 -9.11
CA LYS A 244 0.82 -1.72 -10.02
C LYS A 244 1.37 -1.58 -11.44
N SER A 245 1.66 -2.71 -12.07
CA SER A 245 2.21 -2.77 -13.43
C SER A 245 1.78 -4.02 -14.17
N GLY A 246 1.98 -4.03 -15.50
CA GLY A 246 1.67 -5.17 -16.34
C GLY A 246 0.23 -5.17 -16.88
N GLU A 247 -0.23 -6.33 -17.34
CA GLU A 247 -1.52 -6.43 -18.02
C GLU A 247 -2.67 -6.07 -17.09
N ALA A 248 -3.61 -5.24 -17.56
CA ALA A 248 -4.82 -4.85 -16.85
C ALA A 248 -4.60 -4.30 -15.42
N SER A 249 -3.35 -3.95 -15.04
CA SER A 249 -3.03 -3.39 -13.72
C SER A 249 -3.76 -2.08 -13.44
N ALA A 250 -4.06 -1.33 -14.50
CA ALA A 250 -4.86 -0.11 -14.42
C ALA A 250 -6.23 -0.34 -13.76
N LEU A 251 -6.81 -1.53 -13.91
CA LEU A 251 -8.13 -1.87 -13.39
C LEU A 251 -8.13 -2.29 -11.92
N LEU A 252 -6.95 -2.60 -11.36
CA LEU A 252 -6.80 -2.99 -9.96
C LEU A 252 -6.99 -1.81 -9.02
N GLN A 253 -7.71 -2.05 -7.93
CA GLN A 253 -8.07 -1.02 -6.96
C GLN A 253 -7.44 -1.29 -5.60
N LEU A 254 -7.14 -0.20 -4.88
CA LEU A 254 -6.59 -0.25 -3.53
C LEU A 254 -7.74 -0.12 -2.53
N ASN A 255 -7.84 -1.10 -1.65
CA ASN A 255 -8.68 -1.06 -0.47
C ASN A 255 -7.79 -0.88 0.77
N VAL A 256 -8.27 -0.10 1.74
CA VAL A 256 -7.60 0.08 3.03
C VAL A 256 -8.56 -0.19 4.16
N THR A 257 -8.06 -0.91 5.16
CA THR A 257 -8.80 -1.22 6.38
C THR A 257 -7.93 -0.96 7.60
N THR A 258 -8.49 -0.36 8.64
CA THR A 258 -7.83 -0.05 9.92
C THR A 258 -8.71 -0.38 11.11
N ASN A 259 -8.13 -0.44 12.31
CA ASN A 259 -8.85 -0.56 13.59
C ASN A 259 -8.18 0.21 14.73
#